data_AF-A0A2X3EYI8-F1
#
_entry.id   AF-A0A2X3EYI8-F1
#
_cell.length_a   1.000
_cell.length_b   1.000
_cell.length_c   1.000
_cell.angle_alpha   90.00
_cell.angle_beta   90.00
_cell.angle_gamma   90.00
#
_symmetry.space_group_name_H-M   'P 1'
#
loop_
_entity.id
_entity.type
_entity.pdbx_description
1 polymer ?
#
loop_
_entity_poly.entity_id
_entity_poly.type
_entity_poly.pdbx_seq_one_letter_code
_entity_poly.pdbx_strand_id
1 'polypeptide(L)'
;MITFEIRMEIKVLHKRGMSIRAIARELGISRNTVRSHLKAKSEKPQYSLRPAPSSLLDEYRDYISKRISDAHPYKIPATVIARGNHGAGLSWRAYYPERVHP
;
A
#
# COMPACT_ATOMS: atom_id res chain seq x y z
N MET A 1 21.94 3.52 -2.17
CA MET A 1 21.07 3.97 -1.05
C MET A 1 21.72 5.19 -0.43
N ILE A 2 21.00 6.28 -0.17
CA ILE A 2 21.58 7.47 0.50
C ILE A 2 21.64 7.23 2.00
N THR A 3 22.83 7.38 2.58
CA THR A 3 23.06 7.17 4.02
C THR A 3 22.68 8.40 4.83
N PHE A 4 22.59 8.22 6.15
CA PHE A 4 22.36 9.32 7.09
C PHE A 4 23.50 10.35 7.04
N GLU A 5 24.73 9.88 6.86
CA GLU A 5 25.93 10.72 6.72
C GLU A 5 25.82 11.67 5.53
N ILE A 6 25.53 11.14 4.34
CA ILE A 6 25.34 11.95 3.12
C ILE A 6 24.22 12.98 3.32
N ARG A 7 23.12 12.61 4.00
CA ARG A 7 22.04 13.55 4.32
C ARG A 7 22.50 14.68 5.24
N MET A 8 23.33 14.39 6.24
CA MET A 8 23.86 15.41 7.14
C MET A 8 24.87 16.31 6.43
N GLU A 9 25.71 15.73 5.58
CA GLU A 9 26.69 16.45 4.79
C GLU A 9 26.02 17.43 3.82
N ILE A 10 24.95 17.01 3.11
CA ILE A 10 24.12 17.92 2.31
C ILE A 10 23.65 19.14 3.12
N LYS A 11 23.20 18.93 4.36
CA LYS A 11 22.72 20.03 5.23
C LYS A 11 23.87 20.94 5.67
N VAL A 12 25.01 20.39 6.04
CA VAL A 12 26.20 21.15 6.45
C VAL A 12 26.71 22.01 5.30
N LEU A 13 26.89 21.42 4.12
CA LEU A 13 27.39 22.13 2.93
C LEU A 13 26.41 23.23 2.47
N HIS A 14 25.11 22.98 2.53
CA HIS A 14 24.10 24.01 2.25
C HIS A 14 24.11 25.14 3.28
N LYS A 15 24.27 24.83 4.58
CA LYS A 15 24.42 25.86 5.63
C LYS A 15 25.67 26.73 5.45
N ARG A 16 26.73 26.19 4.85
CA ARG A 16 27.94 26.93 4.46
C ARG A 16 27.73 27.83 3.23
N GLY A 17 26.53 27.86 2.65
CA GLY A 17 26.19 28.72 1.51
C GLY A 17 26.42 28.10 0.13
N MET A 18 26.77 26.81 0.05
CA MET A 18 26.98 26.17 -1.25
C MET A 18 25.68 25.92 -2.01
N SER A 19 25.73 26.12 -3.33
CA SER A 19 24.58 25.87 -4.20
C SER A 19 24.27 24.37 -4.33
N ILE A 20 23.02 24.03 -4.62
CA ILE A 20 22.57 22.66 -4.88
C ILE A 20 23.44 21.96 -5.95
N ARG A 21 23.85 22.69 -7.00
CA ARG A 21 24.70 22.14 -8.07
C ARG A 21 26.12 21.86 -7.58
N ALA A 22 26.68 22.72 -6.73
CA ALA A 22 27.99 22.49 -6.14
C ALA A 22 27.98 21.26 -5.23
N ILE A 23 26.99 21.15 -4.34
CA ILE A 23 26.82 20.00 -3.44
C ILE A 23 26.65 18.70 -4.21
N ALA A 24 25.87 18.71 -5.30
CA ALA A 24 25.67 17.55 -6.16
C ALA A 24 26.98 17.06 -6.80
N ARG A 25 27.83 17.99 -7.25
CA ARG A 25 29.14 17.66 -7.82
C ARG A 25 30.11 17.14 -6.76
N GLU A 26 30.13 17.78 -5.59
CA GLU A 26 31.00 17.41 -4.48
C GLU A 26 30.71 15.99 -3.98
N LEU A 27 29.43 15.67 -3.76
CA LEU A 27 29.00 14.39 -3.19
C LEU A 27 28.74 13.31 -4.26
N GLY A 28 28.89 13.62 -5.55
CA GLY A 28 28.64 12.67 -6.64
C GLY A 28 27.19 12.17 -6.75
N ILE A 29 26.21 12.96 -6.28
CA ILE A 29 24.79 12.59 -6.28
C ILE A 29 23.96 13.54 -7.16
N SER A 30 22.76 13.09 -7.54
CA SER A 30 21.88 13.92 -8.37
C SER A 30 21.45 15.21 -7.67
N ARG A 31 21.33 16.30 -8.44
CA ARG A 31 20.76 17.58 -7.96
C ARG A 31 19.35 17.43 -7.36
N ASN A 32 18.58 16.45 -7.86
CA ASN A 32 17.23 16.18 -7.39
C ASN A 32 17.26 15.56 -5.99
N THR A 33 18.24 14.70 -5.73
CA THR A 33 18.51 14.11 -4.42
C THR A 33 18.80 15.21 -3.40
N VAL A 34 19.75 16.09 -3.71
CA VAL A 34 20.12 17.22 -2.84
C VAL A 34 18.89 18.09 -2.54
N ARG A 35 18.14 18.48 -3.59
CA ARG A 35 16.91 19.29 -3.44
C ARG A 35 15.87 18.62 -2.56
N SER A 36 15.62 17.32 -2.77
CA SER A 36 14.67 16.54 -1.98
C SER A 36 15.06 16.50 -0.50
N HIS A 37 16.35 16.28 -0.20
CA HIS A 37 16.86 16.16 1.16
C HIS A 37 16.89 17.50 1.91
N LEU A 38 17.08 18.62 1.21
CA LEU A 38 16.97 19.97 1.77
C LEU A 38 15.51 20.37 2.03
N LYS A 39 14.57 19.93 1.18
CA LYS A 39 13.13 20.19 1.35
C LYS A 39 12.50 19.33 2.45
N ALA A 40 13.00 18.12 2.65
CA ALA A 40 12.51 17.22 3.68
C ALA A 40 12.73 17.83 5.06
N LYS A 41 11.63 18.11 5.79
CA LYS A 41 11.67 18.58 7.18
C LYS A 41 12.56 17.65 8.02
N SER A 42 13.19 18.22 9.04
CA SER A 42 14.27 17.63 9.84
C SER A 42 13.95 16.27 10.47
N GLU A 43 12.68 15.90 10.53
CA GLU A 43 12.22 14.60 10.98
C GLU A 43 12.89 13.48 10.18
N LYS A 44 13.27 12.42 10.89
CA LYS A 44 13.65 11.15 10.27
C LYS A 44 12.52 10.80 9.30
N PRO A 45 12.79 10.41 8.04
CA PRO A 45 11.73 9.85 7.20
C PRO A 45 11.21 8.62 7.95
N GLN A 46 10.11 8.79 8.69
CA GLN A 46 9.33 7.67 9.16
C GLN A 46 8.80 7.05 7.89
N TYR A 47 9.37 5.90 7.54
CA TYR A 47 8.76 5.00 6.58
C TYR A 47 7.44 4.54 7.21
N SER A 48 6.40 5.36 7.12
CA SER A 48 5.05 4.88 7.29
C SER A 48 4.73 4.06 6.05
N LEU A 49 4.13 2.89 6.27
CA LEU A 49 3.47 2.18 5.19
C LEU A 49 2.53 3.18 4.52
N ARG A 50 2.58 3.28 3.18
CA ARG A 50 1.60 4.10 2.47
C ARG A 50 0.21 3.69 2.95
N PRO A 51 -0.68 4.64 3.28
CA PRO A 51 -2.07 4.28 3.54
C PRO A 51 -2.54 3.45 2.34
N ALA A 52 -3.07 2.26 2.61
CA ALA A 52 -3.59 1.42 1.54
C ALA A 52 -4.65 2.24 0.80
N PRO A 53 -4.54 2.39 -0.53
CA PRO A 53 -5.60 3.06 -1.28
C PRO A 53 -6.91 2.32 -1.05
N SER A 54 -8.02 3.05 -1.00
CA SER A 54 -9.36 2.46 -0.99
C SER A 54 -9.48 1.50 -2.17
N SER A 55 -9.66 0.22 -1.88
CA SER A 55 -9.88 -0.82 -2.86
C SER A 55 -11.36 -0.85 -3.22
N LEU A 56 -11.69 -1.17 -4.47
CA LEU A 56 -13.06 -1.47 -4.89
C LEU A 56 -13.70 -2.56 -4.02
N LEU A 57 -12.89 -3.44 -3.42
CA LEU A 57 -13.35 -4.51 -2.53
C LEU A 57 -13.72 -4.02 -1.12
N ASP A 58 -13.31 -2.82 -0.71
CA ASP A 58 -13.61 -2.31 0.62
C ASP A 58 -15.11 -2.11 0.82
N GLU A 59 -15.85 -1.71 -0.23
CA GLU A 59 -17.31 -1.59 -0.22
C GLU A 59 -18.03 -2.93 0.01
N TYR A 60 -17.39 -4.05 -0.35
CA TYR A 60 -17.99 -5.39 -0.28
C TYR A 60 -17.44 -6.24 0.88
N ARG A 61 -16.58 -5.67 1.72
CA ARG A 61 -15.83 -6.42 2.74
C ARG A 61 -16.75 -7.16 3.72
N ASP A 62 -17.82 -6.49 4.17
CA ASP A 62 -18.78 -7.06 5.12
C ASP A 62 -19.61 -8.17 4.47
N TYR A 63 -20.03 -7.98 3.22
CA TYR A 63 -20.75 -8.98 2.45
C TYR A 63 -19.92 -10.25 2.26
N ILE A 64 -18.66 -10.11 1.84
CA ILE A 64 -17.74 -11.23 1.61
C ILE A 64 -17.50 -11.98 2.93
N SER A 65 -17.26 -11.26 4.03
CA SER A 65 -16.98 -11.85 5.34
C SER A 65 -18.17 -12.65 5.87
N LYS A 66 -19.38 -12.08 5.78
CA LYS A 66 -20.62 -12.77 6.17
C LYS A 66 -20.83 -14.04 5.36
N ARG A 67 -20.62 -13.97 4.05
CA ARG A 67 -20.76 -15.12 3.14
C ARG A 67 -19.79 -16.26 3.45
N ILE A 68 -18.55 -15.94 3.81
CA ILE A 68 -17.55 -16.95 4.20
C ILE A 68 -17.96 -17.61 5.53
N SER A 69 -18.44 -16.83 6.48
CA SER A 69 -18.93 -17.34 7.77
C SER A 69 -20.14 -18.25 7.61
N ASP A 70 -21.15 -17.83 6.83
CA ASP A 70 -22.41 -18.56 6.63
C ASP A 70 -22.23 -19.92 5.92
N ALA A 71 -21.12 -20.09 5.19
CA ALA A 71 -20.82 -21.33 4.49
C ALA A 71 -19.86 -22.24 5.25
N HIS A 72 -19.29 -21.81 6.37
CA HIS A 72 -18.42 -22.67 7.17
C HIS A 72 -19.19 -23.94 7.61
N PRO A 73 -18.60 -25.15 7.50
CA PRO A 73 -17.19 -25.49 7.27
C PRO A 73 -16.73 -25.50 5.79
N TYR A 74 -17.61 -25.21 4.85
CA TYR A 74 -17.36 -25.33 3.42
C TYR A 74 -16.71 -24.07 2.83
N LYS A 75 -15.77 -24.28 1.89
CA LYS A 75 -15.11 -23.18 1.17
C LYS A 75 -15.95 -22.79 -0.06
N ILE A 76 -16.39 -21.54 -0.11
CA ILE A 76 -17.04 -20.97 -1.32
C ILE A 76 -15.95 -20.49 -2.29
N PRO A 77 -16.01 -20.86 -3.58
CA PRO A 77 -15.13 -20.30 -4.61
C PRO A 77 -15.33 -18.80 -4.80
N ALA A 78 -14.24 -18.06 -5.06
CA ALA A 78 -14.28 -16.61 -5.27
C ALA A 78 -15.23 -16.18 -6.41
N THR A 79 -15.34 -16.99 -7.46
CA THR A 79 -16.27 -16.76 -8.58
C THR A 79 -17.74 -16.73 -8.14
N VAL A 80 -18.12 -17.54 -7.15
CA VAL A 80 -19.48 -17.57 -6.60
C VAL A 80 -19.75 -16.34 -5.73
N ILE A 81 -18.74 -15.87 -4.99
CA ILE A 81 -18.81 -14.62 -4.22
C ILE A 81 -18.98 -13.43 -5.17
N ALA A 82 -18.20 -13.37 -6.26
CA ALA A 82 -18.27 -12.31 -7.25
C ALA A 82 -19.63 -12.24 -7.98
N ARG A 83 -20.25 -13.39 -8.27
CA ARG A 83 -21.58 -13.46 -8.93
C ARG A 83 -22.71 -12.99 -8.01
N GLY A 84 -22.60 -13.23 -6.70
CA GLY A 84 -23.62 -12.85 -5.72
C GLY A 84 -23.78 -11.34 -5.52
N ASN A 85 -22.81 -10.53 -5.96
CA ASN A 85 -22.85 -9.07 -5.88
C ASN A 85 -23.80 -8.41 -6.89
N HIS A 86 -24.32 -9.18 -7.86
CA HIS A 86 -25.21 -8.68 -8.93
C HIS A 86 -26.62 -9.25 -8.83
N GLY A 87 -27.34 -9.04 -7.71
CA GLY A 87 -28.81 -9.12 -7.63
C GLY A 87 -29.51 -10.45 -8.02
N ALA A 88 -28.79 -11.47 -8.48
CA ALA A 88 -29.32 -12.77 -8.81
C ALA A 88 -29.19 -13.63 -7.55
N GLY A 89 -30.32 -13.98 -6.95
CA GLY A 89 -30.46 -14.85 -5.79
C GLY A 89 -29.99 -16.29 -6.01
N LEU A 90 -28.78 -16.47 -6.53
CA LEU A 90 -28.13 -17.75 -6.72
C LEU A 90 -27.44 -18.13 -5.42
N SER A 91 -28.20 -18.83 -4.57
CA SER A 91 -27.70 -19.45 -3.35
C SER A 91 -26.53 -20.39 -3.69
N TRP A 92 -25.45 -20.35 -2.91
CA TRP A 92 -24.33 -21.29 -3.07
C TRP A 92 -24.79 -22.75 -2.88
N ARG A 93 -25.93 -22.96 -2.19
CA ARG A 93 -26.59 -24.27 -2.07
C ARG A 93 -27.04 -24.83 -3.43
N ALA A 94 -27.35 -23.97 -4.41
CA ALA A 94 -27.71 -24.40 -5.76
C ALA A 94 -26.50 -24.86 -6.59
N TYR A 95 -25.30 -24.36 -6.28
CA TYR A 95 -24.06 -24.74 -6.98
C TYR A 95 -23.35 -25.94 -6.34
N TYR A 96 -23.62 -26.24 -5.08
CA TYR A 96 -23.10 -27.41 -4.37
C TYR A 96 -24.22 -28.18 -3.65
N PRO A 97 -25.20 -28.73 -4.39
CA PRO A 97 -26.33 -29.44 -3.79
C PRO A 97 -25.90 -30.70 -3.02
N GLU A 98 -24.82 -31.34 -3.45
CA GLU A 98 -24.30 -32.58 -2.84
C GLU A 98 -23.47 -32.36 -1.57
N ARG A 99 -23.25 -31.11 -1.15
CA ARG A 99 -22.45 -30.76 0.04
C ARG A 99 -23.30 -30.19 1.17
N VAL A 100 -24.61 -30.44 1.12
CA VAL A 100 -25.58 -30.12 2.16
C VAL A 100 -26.06 -31.46 2.72
N HIS A 101 -25.34 -32.01 3.69
CA HIS A 101 -25.79 -32.94 4.77
C HIS A 101 -24.57 -33.50 5.52
N PRO A 102 -24.69 -33.91 6.81
CA PRO A 102 -25.91 -34.12 7.59
C PRO A 102 -26.51 -32.85 8.18
#